data_AF-A0A1V5RG93-F1
#
_entry.id   AF-A0A1V5RG93-F1
#
_cell.length_a   1.000
_cell.length_b   1.000
_cell.length_c   1.000
_cell.angle_alpha   90.00
_cell.angle_beta   90.00
_cell.angle_gamma   90.00
#
_symmetry.space_group_name_H-M   'P 1'
#
loop_
_entity.id
_entity.type
_entity.pdbx_description
1 polymer ?
#
loop_
_entity_poly.entity_id
_entity_poly.type
_entity_poly.pdbx_seq_one_letter_code
_entity_poly.pdbx_strand_id
1 'polypeptide(L)'
;MPEPTIRDRIEQQVGKALLKNAFFNLPSALMIGATILATAIMPDLVPVIPWFAWPIFGFAGEAAIVVASLTDKAGQEKLIESLFREKYSLEGIRDRKLREKLKEADEYRQRIQSVVERQRSGVLRDRLKVTTGQVYDWIANMVALARRIDEYRSDQIIRRDLRDVPRGIEQLKQRLALETDPRVRQQMTTTLASNQQQLAALRELSGRMERADLQLDHSLAALGTVYSQMLLIGSKDVDSDRAERLGDDIRGEVMALQDLVDSLNEIYDGGLPSFEAARPAAAAGDAATDEAQRARRAQSARR
;
A
#
# COMPACT_ATOMS: atom_id res chain seq x y z
N MET A 1 24.88 -13.35 -32.55
CA MET A 1 24.11 -12.23 -31.97
C MET A 1 24.14 -12.40 -30.46
N PRO A 2 24.64 -11.43 -29.67
CA PRO A 2 24.64 -11.55 -28.22
C PRO A 2 23.29 -11.13 -27.61
N GLU A 3 22.88 -11.83 -26.54
CA GLU A 3 21.64 -11.57 -25.81
C GLU A 3 21.70 -10.27 -25.00
N PRO A 4 20.59 -9.52 -24.88
CA PRO A 4 20.53 -8.31 -24.06
C PRO A 4 20.62 -8.65 -22.56
N THR A 5 21.45 -7.90 -21.84
CA THR A 5 21.71 -8.06 -20.40
C THR A 5 20.54 -7.57 -19.54
N ILE A 6 20.41 -8.14 -18.34
CA ILE A 6 19.34 -7.90 -17.35
C ILE A 6 19.19 -6.41 -16.97
N ARG A 7 20.26 -5.62 -17.12
CA ARG A 7 20.27 -4.17 -16.87
C ARG A 7 19.36 -3.39 -17.83
N ASP A 8 19.28 -3.77 -19.09
CA ASP A 8 18.42 -3.12 -20.09
C ASP A 8 16.93 -3.42 -19.87
N ARG A 9 16.60 -4.58 -19.27
CA ARG A 9 15.23 -4.91 -18.86
C ARG A 9 14.78 -4.18 -17.59
N ILE A 10 15.71 -3.88 -16.70
CA ILE A 10 15.44 -3.11 -15.47
C ILE A 10 15.24 -1.62 -15.81
N GLU A 11 16.02 -1.06 -16.75
CA GLU A 11 15.85 0.34 -17.17
C GLU A 11 14.53 0.58 -17.95
N GLN A 12 14.04 -0.39 -18.73
CA GLN A 12 12.74 -0.27 -19.41
C GLN A 12 11.51 -0.43 -18.48
N GLN A 13 11.63 -1.10 -17.33
CA GLN A 13 10.52 -1.27 -16.39
C GLN A 13 10.45 -0.16 -15.32
N VAL A 14 11.57 0.51 -15.02
CA VAL A 14 11.58 1.69 -14.15
C VAL A 14 10.92 2.91 -14.82
N GLY A 15 10.89 2.97 -16.16
CA GLY A 15 10.24 4.04 -16.92
C GLY A 15 8.71 4.04 -16.93
N LYS A 16 8.03 2.94 -16.57
CA LYS A 16 6.56 2.86 -16.55
C LYS A 16 5.92 2.95 -15.17
N ALA A 17 6.67 2.75 -14.09
CA ALA A 17 6.16 2.89 -12.73
C ALA A 17 6.27 4.33 -12.17
N LEU A 18 7.07 5.19 -12.79
CA LEU A 18 7.20 6.61 -12.40
C LEU A 18 6.12 7.54 -13.00
N LEU A 19 5.18 7.03 -13.80
CA LEU A 19 4.18 7.86 -14.48
C LEU A 19 2.75 7.79 -13.93
N LYS A 20 2.49 7.06 -12.83
CA LYS A 20 1.13 6.97 -12.29
C LYS A 20 0.94 7.48 -10.85
N ASN A 21 1.83 8.36 -10.38
CA ASN A 21 1.47 9.26 -9.29
C ASN A 21 2.14 10.65 -9.34
N ALA A 22 2.63 11.09 -10.51
CA ALA A 22 3.17 12.44 -10.70
C ALA A 22 2.09 13.55 -10.72
N PHE A 23 0.87 13.29 -10.23
CA PHE A 23 -0.22 14.25 -10.26
C PHE A 23 -0.52 14.96 -8.95
N PHE A 24 0.15 14.66 -7.84
CA PHE A 24 -0.06 15.41 -6.59
C PHE A 24 1.19 15.72 -5.77
N ASN A 25 2.25 16.22 -6.43
CA ASN A 25 3.28 17.01 -5.75
C ASN A 25 3.25 18.46 -6.27
N LEU A 26 2.74 19.34 -5.43
CA LEU A 26 2.64 20.80 -5.59
C LEU A 26 3.98 21.59 -5.74
N PRO A 27 5.22 21.07 -5.58
CA PRO A 27 6.42 21.90 -5.76
C PRO A 27 6.83 22.17 -7.22
N SER A 28 6.42 21.36 -8.21
CA SER A 28 6.89 21.52 -9.60
C SER A 28 6.18 22.64 -10.36
N ALA A 29 4.92 22.92 -10.03
CA ALA A 29 4.16 24.04 -10.61
C ALA A 29 4.72 25.40 -10.17
N LEU A 30 5.26 25.48 -8.97
CA LEU A 30 5.81 26.72 -8.40
C LEU A 30 7.18 27.05 -9.01
N MET A 31 8.00 26.05 -9.33
CA MET A 31 9.27 26.26 -10.05
C MET A 31 9.06 26.68 -11.51
N ILE A 32 8.14 26.04 -12.24
CA ILE A 32 7.82 26.43 -13.63
C ILE A 32 7.14 27.82 -13.63
N GLY A 33 6.25 28.08 -12.66
CA GLY A 33 5.61 29.38 -12.46
C GLY A 33 6.60 30.49 -12.10
N ALA A 34 7.55 30.24 -11.20
CA ALA A 34 8.59 31.18 -10.80
C ALA A 34 9.59 31.46 -11.95
N THR A 35 9.89 30.46 -12.77
CA THR A 35 10.75 30.63 -13.95
C THR A 35 10.07 31.48 -15.01
N ILE A 36 8.77 31.27 -15.25
CA ILE A 36 7.97 32.09 -16.18
C ILE A 36 7.78 33.52 -15.64
N LEU A 37 7.53 33.69 -14.33
CA LEU A 37 7.41 35.02 -13.70
C LEU A 37 8.73 35.80 -13.72
N ALA A 38 9.85 35.14 -13.43
CA ALA A 38 11.18 35.78 -13.46
C ALA A 38 11.55 36.24 -14.87
N THR A 39 11.11 35.52 -15.91
CA THR A 39 11.35 35.88 -17.31
C THR A 39 10.52 37.10 -17.76
N ALA A 40 9.38 37.36 -17.12
CA ALA A 40 8.48 38.45 -17.49
C ALA A 40 8.73 39.80 -16.78
N ILE A 41 9.45 39.81 -15.64
CA ILE A 41 9.48 40.96 -14.73
C ILE A 41 10.72 41.87 -14.89
N MET A 42 11.85 41.43 -15.46
CA MET A 42 13.04 42.30 -15.61
C MET A 42 13.88 42.01 -16.87
N PRO A 43 13.59 42.66 -18.00
CA PRO A 43 14.36 42.48 -19.23
C PRO A 43 15.70 43.27 -19.29
N ASP A 44 15.88 44.31 -18.46
CA ASP A 44 16.94 45.32 -18.72
C ASP A 44 18.12 45.37 -17.72
N LEU A 45 18.26 44.41 -16.79
CA LEU A 45 19.24 44.58 -15.70
C LEU A 45 20.70 44.19 -16.02
N VAL A 46 21.02 43.41 -17.06
CA VAL A 46 22.43 43.01 -17.32
C VAL A 46 22.74 42.76 -18.83
N PRO A 47 23.37 43.70 -19.56
CA PRO A 47 23.59 43.59 -21.01
C PRO A 47 24.68 42.60 -21.48
N VAL A 48 25.35 41.88 -20.59
CA VAL A 48 26.65 41.22 -20.90
C VAL A 48 26.63 39.69 -20.71
N ILE A 49 25.53 39.10 -20.25
CA ILE A 49 25.48 37.65 -19.98
C ILE A 49 24.74 36.95 -21.14
N PRO A 50 25.41 36.03 -21.89
CA PRO A 50 24.75 35.27 -22.95
C PRO A 50 23.61 34.42 -22.39
N TRP A 51 22.49 34.35 -23.11
CA TRP A 51 21.24 33.69 -22.67
C TRP A 51 21.41 32.21 -22.25
N PHE A 52 22.46 31.53 -22.72
CA PHE A 52 22.79 30.14 -22.36
C PHE A 52 23.61 29.99 -21.07
N ALA A 53 24.08 31.08 -20.46
CA ALA A 53 24.85 31.04 -19.21
C ALA A 53 23.95 30.86 -17.97
N TRP A 54 22.68 31.26 -18.03
CA TRP A 54 21.71 31.11 -16.94
C TRP A 54 21.35 29.66 -16.60
N PRO A 55 21.12 28.75 -17.58
CA PRO A 55 20.95 27.32 -17.31
C PRO A 55 22.17 26.69 -16.62
N ILE A 56 23.38 27.12 -16.98
CA ILE A 56 24.64 26.56 -16.44
C ILE A 56 24.87 27.03 -15.00
N PHE A 57 24.51 28.27 -14.65
CA PHE A 57 24.57 28.74 -13.26
C PHE A 57 23.49 28.09 -12.37
N GLY A 58 22.29 27.83 -12.90
CA GLY A 58 21.27 27.04 -12.21
C GLY A 58 21.72 25.61 -11.94
N PHE A 59 22.35 24.97 -12.93
CA PHE A 59 22.87 23.61 -12.80
C PHE A 59 24.14 23.50 -11.92
N ALA A 60 25.02 24.51 -11.97
CA ALA A 60 26.23 24.55 -11.14
C ALA A 60 25.93 24.88 -9.66
N GLY A 61 24.89 25.68 -9.40
CA GLY A 61 24.37 25.91 -8.04
C GLY A 61 23.79 24.64 -7.43
N GLU A 62 23.05 23.84 -8.20
CA GLU A 62 22.51 22.56 -7.74
C GLU A 62 23.59 21.48 -7.59
N ALA A 63 24.58 21.40 -8.48
CA ALA A 63 25.70 20.46 -8.33
C ALA A 63 26.56 20.75 -7.07
N ALA A 64 26.74 22.03 -6.73
CA ALA A 64 27.43 22.42 -5.50
C ALA A 64 26.62 22.09 -4.24
N ILE A 65 25.29 22.26 -4.28
CA ILE A 65 24.40 21.91 -3.16
C ILE A 65 24.31 20.39 -3.00
N VAL A 66 24.29 19.59 -4.07
CA VAL A 66 24.25 18.11 -3.98
C VAL A 66 25.59 17.56 -3.45
N VAL A 67 26.73 18.12 -3.87
CA VAL A 67 28.06 17.70 -3.36
C VAL A 67 28.30 18.19 -1.93
N ALA A 68 27.83 19.39 -1.57
CA ALA A 68 27.89 19.88 -0.18
C ALA A 68 26.88 19.15 0.73
N SER A 69 25.70 18.80 0.23
CA SER A 69 24.67 18.02 0.92
C SER A 69 25.06 16.57 1.17
N LEU A 70 25.91 15.98 0.32
CA LEU A 70 26.49 14.66 0.56
C LEU A 70 27.62 14.69 1.61
N THR A 71 28.15 15.88 1.91
CA THR A 71 29.25 16.07 2.87
C THR A 71 28.74 16.51 4.25
N ASP A 72 27.53 17.06 4.35
CA ASP A 72 26.95 17.47 5.62
C ASP A 72 26.23 16.31 6.33
N LYS A 73 26.95 15.64 7.23
CA LYS A 73 26.49 14.48 8.02
C LYS A 73 25.29 14.77 8.93
N ALA A 74 24.81 16.01 9.00
CA ALA A 74 23.62 16.41 9.76
C ALA A 74 22.32 16.47 8.91
N GLY A 75 22.40 16.39 7.58
CA GLY A 75 21.26 16.54 6.66
C GLY A 75 20.44 15.25 6.44
N GLN A 76 21.07 14.08 6.51
CA GLN A 76 20.39 12.78 6.32
C GLN A 76 19.38 12.47 7.43
N GLU A 77 19.65 12.88 8.68
CA GLU A 77 18.73 12.65 9.79
C GLU A 77 17.41 13.44 9.64
N LYS A 78 17.48 14.69 9.18
CA LYS A 78 16.28 15.55 9.01
C LYS A 78 15.42 15.14 7.81
N LEU A 79 16.03 14.62 6.74
CA LEU A 79 15.30 14.14 5.56
C LEU A 79 14.59 12.81 5.85
N ILE A 80 15.21 11.92 6.63
CA ILE A 80 14.57 10.68 7.10
C ILE A 80 13.39 11.02 8.02
N GLU A 81 13.51 12.01 8.91
CA GLU A 81 12.44 12.42 9.83
C GLU A 81 11.21 13.04 9.13
N SER A 82 11.40 13.83 8.06
CA SER A 82 10.28 14.38 7.28
C SER A 82 9.61 13.34 6.39
N LEU A 83 10.39 12.44 5.77
CA LEU A 83 9.86 11.28 5.04
C LEU A 83 9.19 10.28 6.02
N PHE A 84 9.60 10.28 7.29
CA PHE A 84 9.00 9.48 8.35
C PHE A 84 7.58 9.92 8.70
N ARG A 85 7.36 11.23 8.87
CA ARG A 85 6.05 11.78 9.25
C ARG A 85 4.97 11.48 8.20
N GLU A 86 5.33 11.40 6.92
CA GLU A 86 4.38 11.16 5.82
C GLU A 86 4.15 9.66 5.56
N LYS A 87 5.19 8.81 5.62
CA LYS A 87 5.05 7.36 5.39
C LYS A 87 4.66 6.54 6.62
N TYR A 88 4.95 7.02 7.84
CA TYR A 88 4.74 6.29 9.10
C TYR A 88 3.65 6.90 9.98
N SER A 89 2.84 7.82 9.45
CA SER A 89 1.68 8.32 10.19
C SER A 89 0.75 7.13 10.50
N LEU A 90 0.60 6.83 11.80
CA LEU A 90 -0.44 5.92 12.29
C LEU A 90 -1.84 6.53 12.13
N GLU A 91 -1.90 7.82 11.79
CA GLU A 91 -3.10 8.49 11.32
C GLU A 91 -3.69 7.74 10.13
N GLY A 92 -4.95 7.33 10.28
CA GLY A 92 -5.69 6.56 9.30
C GLY A 92 -6.01 5.13 9.74
N ILE A 93 -5.19 4.51 10.60
CA ILE A 93 -5.45 3.15 11.10
C ILE A 93 -6.46 3.19 12.26
N ARG A 94 -7.66 2.66 12.03
CA ARG A 94 -8.75 2.67 13.00
C ARG A 94 -8.59 1.57 14.05
N ASP A 95 -8.18 0.39 13.64
CA ASP A 95 -7.99 -0.78 14.50
C ASP A 95 -6.93 -0.48 15.58
N ARG A 96 -7.36 -0.63 16.84
CA ARG A 96 -6.51 -0.38 18.01
C ARG A 96 -5.35 -1.37 18.10
N LYS A 97 -5.58 -2.65 17.80
CA LYS A 97 -4.54 -3.68 17.89
C LYS A 97 -3.44 -3.42 16.87
N LEU A 98 -3.82 -3.06 15.64
CA LEU A 98 -2.86 -2.73 14.59
C LEU A 98 -2.00 -1.51 14.99
N ARG A 99 -2.61 -0.48 15.58
CA ARG A 99 -1.87 0.68 16.10
C ARG A 99 -0.92 0.32 17.24
N GLU A 100 -1.34 -0.55 18.15
CA GLU A 100 -0.49 -1.02 19.26
C GLU A 100 0.74 -1.78 18.74
N LYS A 101 0.57 -2.70 17.79
CA LYS A 101 1.67 -3.42 17.13
C LYS A 101 2.68 -2.47 16.48
N LEU A 102 2.20 -1.48 15.73
CA LEU A 102 3.07 -0.52 15.04
C LEU A 102 3.77 0.44 16.00
N LYS A 103 3.14 0.78 17.12
CA LYS A 103 3.79 1.54 18.20
C LYS A 103 4.94 0.74 18.80
N GLU A 104 4.75 -0.54 19.06
CA GLU A 104 5.81 -1.40 19.58
C GLU A 104 6.97 -1.55 18.56
N ALA A 105 6.64 -1.68 17.27
CA ALA A 105 7.66 -1.66 16.20
C ALA A 105 8.48 -0.35 16.20
N ASP A 106 7.83 0.79 16.41
CA ASP A 106 8.51 2.09 16.55
C ASP A 106 9.40 2.15 17.80
N GLU A 107 8.98 1.55 18.91
CA GLU A 107 9.81 1.44 20.11
C GLU A 107 11.06 0.59 19.85
N TYR A 108 10.95 -0.53 19.12
CA TYR A 108 12.12 -1.32 18.72
C TYR A 108 13.07 -0.52 17.82
N ARG A 109 12.54 0.23 16.85
CA ARG A 109 13.33 1.12 15.98
C ARG A 109 14.16 2.13 16.78
N GLN A 110 13.52 2.85 17.70
CA GLN A 110 14.20 3.85 18.53
C GLN A 110 15.31 3.20 19.38
N ARG A 111 15.05 2.01 19.93
CA ARG A 111 16.04 1.27 20.71
C ARG A 111 17.20 0.80 19.84
N ILE A 112 16.95 0.24 18.67
CA ILE A 112 17.96 -0.18 17.67
C ILE A 112 18.86 1.00 17.30
N GLN A 113 18.27 2.14 16.95
CA GLN A 113 19.00 3.37 16.65
C GLN A 113 19.93 3.77 17.80
N SER A 114 19.44 3.72 19.04
CA SER A 114 20.24 4.07 20.22
C SER A 114 21.43 3.12 20.45
N VAL A 115 21.31 1.85 20.06
CA VAL A 115 22.42 0.87 20.15
C VAL A 115 23.51 1.23 19.14
N VAL A 116 23.13 1.59 17.91
CA VAL A 116 24.08 1.97 16.86
C VAL A 116 24.78 3.31 17.18
N GLU A 117 24.08 4.25 17.79
CA GLU A 117 24.64 5.55 18.18
C GLU A 117 25.69 5.45 19.28
N ARG A 118 25.48 4.52 20.23
CA ARG A 118 26.43 4.26 21.34
C ARG A 118 27.69 3.53 20.87
N GLN A 119 27.66 2.90 19.70
CA GLN A 119 28.80 2.17 19.17
C GLN A 119 29.91 3.13 18.74
N ARG A 120 31.16 2.76 19.07
CA ARG A 120 32.34 3.55 18.67
C ARG A 120 32.40 3.69 17.14
N SER A 121 32.87 4.84 16.67
CA SER A 121 33.11 5.07 15.24
C SER A 121 34.05 4.01 14.66
N GLY A 122 33.65 3.41 13.54
CA GLY A 122 34.41 2.38 12.84
C GLY A 122 33.53 1.57 11.89
N VAL A 123 34.13 0.63 11.16
CA VAL A 123 33.48 -0.19 10.12
C VAL A 123 32.21 -0.89 10.64
N LEU A 124 32.25 -1.40 11.87
CA LEU A 124 31.09 -2.05 12.50
C LEU A 124 29.91 -1.08 12.68
N ARG A 125 30.16 0.15 13.12
CA ARG A 125 29.11 1.18 13.25
C ARG A 125 28.52 1.52 11.90
N ASP A 126 29.35 1.66 10.87
CA ASP A 126 28.87 1.98 9.53
C ASP A 126 28.01 0.84 8.95
N ARG A 127 28.39 -0.42 9.19
CA ARG A 127 27.57 -1.59 8.82
C ARG A 127 26.24 -1.61 9.58
N LEU A 128 26.25 -1.39 10.90
CA LEU A 128 25.04 -1.33 11.72
C LEU A 128 24.10 -0.18 11.30
N LYS A 129 24.65 0.95 10.83
CA LYS A 129 23.84 2.04 10.25
C LYS A 129 23.09 1.60 9.00
N VAL A 130 23.76 0.87 8.09
CA VAL A 130 23.10 0.31 6.90
C VAL A 130 21.97 -0.65 7.32
N THR A 131 22.24 -1.53 8.28
CA THR A 131 21.23 -2.44 8.83
C THR A 131 20.04 -1.71 9.45
N THR A 132 20.28 -0.60 10.15
CA THR A 132 19.21 0.23 10.72
C THR A 132 18.35 0.87 9.63
N GLY A 133 18.96 1.26 8.50
CA GLY A 133 18.27 1.64 7.27
C GLY A 133 17.17 0.65 6.87
N GLN A 134 17.51 -0.64 6.85
CA GLN A 134 16.60 -1.72 6.44
C GLN A 134 15.46 -1.95 7.46
N VAL A 135 15.72 -1.71 8.74
CA VAL A 135 14.67 -1.74 9.79
C VAL A 135 13.63 -0.65 9.55
N TYR A 136 14.02 0.51 9.03
CA TYR A 136 13.05 1.53 8.64
C TYR A 136 12.14 1.01 7.52
N ASP A 137 12.70 0.48 6.44
CA ASP A 137 11.93 -0.07 5.31
C ASP A 137 10.98 -1.19 5.76
N TRP A 138 11.45 -2.04 6.69
CA TRP A 138 10.64 -3.08 7.30
C TRP A 138 9.39 -2.51 7.98
N ILE A 139 9.55 -1.51 8.84
CA ILE A 139 8.43 -0.90 9.55
C ILE A 139 7.49 -0.19 8.57
N ALA A 140 8.00 0.39 7.48
CA ALA A 140 7.15 0.96 6.44
C ALA A 140 6.25 -0.09 5.79
N ASN A 141 6.80 -1.27 5.47
CA ASN A 141 6.05 -2.40 4.95
C ASN A 141 5.02 -2.92 5.98
N MET A 142 5.35 -2.91 7.29
CA MET A 142 4.39 -3.25 8.35
C MET A 142 3.23 -2.25 8.41
N VAL A 143 3.50 -0.95 8.28
CA VAL A 143 2.47 0.10 8.22
C VAL A 143 1.56 -0.10 7.01
N ALA A 144 2.14 -0.38 5.83
CA ALA A 144 1.37 -0.66 4.62
C ALA A 144 0.44 -1.87 4.78
N LEU A 145 0.97 -2.97 5.34
CA LEU A 145 0.20 -4.18 5.62
C LEU A 145 -0.93 -3.91 6.64
N ALA A 146 -0.63 -3.16 7.70
CA ALA A 146 -1.62 -2.81 8.72
C ALA A 146 -2.75 -1.94 8.15
N ARG A 147 -2.43 -0.93 7.32
CA ARG A 147 -3.45 -0.12 6.63
C ARG A 147 -4.36 -1.01 5.78
N ARG A 148 -3.77 -1.97 5.07
CA ARG A 148 -4.50 -2.91 4.23
C ARG A 148 -5.47 -3.78 5.02
N ILE A 149 -5.04 -4.30 6.17
CA ILE A 149 -5.89 -5.07 7.08
C ILE A 149 -7.00 -4.19 7.65
N ASP A 150 -6.70 -2.94 8.03
CA ASP A 150 -7.67 -1.99 8.59
C ASP A 150 -8.77 -1.60 7.57
N GLU A 151 -8.38 -1.36 6.32
CA GLU A 151 -9.31 -1.12 5.21
C GLU A 151 -10.29 -2.28 5.07
N TYR A 152 -9.77 -3.52 5.00
CA TYR A 152 -10.60 -4.72 4.94
C TYR A 152 -11.56 -4.85 6.15
N ARG A 153 -11.06 -4.65 7.37
CA ARG A 153 -11.87 -4.77 8.60
C ARG A 153 -12.95 -3.69 8.70
N SER A 154 -12.68 -2.51 8.15
CA SER A 154 -13.60 -1.38 8.20
C SER A 154 -14.57 -1.34 7.02
N ASP A 155 -14.33 -2.09 5.94
CA ASP A 155 -15.22 -2.22 4.79
C ASP A 155 -16.59 -2.79 5.21
N GLN A 156 -17.65 -2.01 5.00
CA GLN A 156 -19.02 -2.42 5.34
C GLN A 156 -19.65 -3.35 4.29
N ILE A 157 -19.24 -3.23 3.03
CA ILE A 157 -19.75 -4.04 1.92
C ILE A 157 -19.28 -5.48 2.10
N ILE A 158 -17.97 -5.69 2.29
CA ILE A 158 -17.40 -7.02 2.49
C ILE A 158 -18.02 -7.71 3.72
N ARG A 159 -18.16 -6.99 4.83
CA ARG A 159 -18.76 -7.52 6.07
C ARG A 159 -20.24 -7.86 5.90
N ARG A 160 -20.98 -7.05 5.15
CA ARG A 160 -22.38 -7.34 4.81
C ARG A 160 -22.45 -8.60 3.94
N ASP A 161 -21.69 -8.65 2.87
CA ASP A 161 -21.77 -9.72 1.87
C ASP A 161 -21.34 -11.07 2.47
N LEU A 162 -20.31 -11.10 3.33
CA LEU A 162 -19.93 -12.30 4.10
C LEU A 162 -21.07 -12.84 4.98
N ARG A 163 -21.98 -11.99 5.46
CA ARG A 163 -23.13 -12.40 6.27
C ARG A 163 -24.36 -12.77 5.44
N ASP A 164 -24.59 -12.04 4.36
CA ASP A 164 -25.85 -12.09 3.61
C ASP A 164 -25.82 -13.09 2.45
N VAL A 165 -24.69 -13.19 1.72
CA VAL A 165 -24.55 -14.11 0.58
C VAL A 165 -24.81 -15.57 0.97
N PRO A 166 -24.27 -16.12 2.09
CA PRO A 166 -24.59 -17.49 2.51
C PRO A 166 -26.09 -17.74 2.72
N ARG A 167 -26.79 -16.77 3.31
CA ARG A 167 -28.24 -16.88 3.54
C ARG A 167 -29.01 -16.86 2.23
N GLY A 168 -28.62 -15.98 1.31
CA GLY A 168 -29.19 -15.91 -0.05
C GLY A 168 -28.99 -17.21 -0.83
N ILE A 169 -27.82 -17.84 -0.73
CA ILE A 169 -27.52 -19.15 -1.32
C ILE A 169 -28.48 -20.22 -0.79
N GLU A 170 -28.65 -20.31 0.53
CA GLU A 170 -29.54 -21.32 1.11
C GLU A 170 -31.01 -21.09 0.74
N GLN A 171 -31.47 -19.84 0.70
CA GLN A 171 -32.81 -19.50 0.22
C GLN A 171 -33.01 -19.87 -1.26
N LEU A 172 -32.03 -19.59 -2.12
CA LEU A 172 -32.06 -19.96 -3.53
C LEU A 172 -32.13 -21.48 -3.73
N LYS A 173 -31.36 -22.25 -2.94
CA LYS A 173 -31.42 -23.72 -2.97
C LYS A 173 -32.79 -24.26 -2.60
N GLN A 174 -33.40 -23.72 -1.53
CA GLN A 174 -34.73 -24.13 -1.08
C GLN A 174 -35.80 -23.81 -2.13
N ARG A 175 -35.76 -22.62 -2.73
CA ARG A 175 -36.69 -22.22 -3.80
C ARG A 175 -36.52 -23.08 -5.06
N LEU A 176 -35.28 -23.35 -5.46
CA LEU A 176 -34.98 -24.19 -6.62
C LEU A 176 -35.53 -25.62 -6.48
N ALA A 177 -35.59 -26.15 -5.25
CA ALA A 177 -36.15 -27.47 -4.98
C ALA A 177 -37.67 -27.56 -5.23
N LEU A 178 -38.38 -26.43 -5.08
CA LEU A 178 -39.84 -26.34 -5.24
C LEU A 178 -40.25 -25.75 -6.61
N GLU A 179 -39.31 -25.16 -7.34
CA GLU A 179 -39.57 -24.49 -8.62
C GLU A 179 -39.88 -25.50 -9.74
N THR A 180 -40.95 -25.22 -10.50
CA THR A 180 -41.45 -26.09 -11.56
C THR A 180 -41.22 -25.49 -12.95
N ASP A 181 -41.12 -24.15 -13.07
CA ASP A 181 -40.85 -23.51 -14.37
C ASP A 181 -39.39 -23.75 -14.81
N PRO A 182 -39.14 -24.39 -15.97
CA PRO A 182 -37.79 -24.69 -16.44
C PRO A 182 -36.91 -23.46 -16.65
N ARG A 183 -37.47 -22.33 -17.10
CA ARG A 183 -36.72 -21.09 -17.34
C ARG A 183 -36.30 -20.45 -16.02
N VAL A 184 -37.20 -20.45 -15.04
CA VAL A 184 -36.92 -19.92 -13.69
C VAL A 184 -35.88 -20.79 -12.99
N ARG A 185 -35.99 -22.13 -13.09
CA ARG A 185 -34.97 -23.06 -12.56
C ARG A 185 -33.59 -22.79 -13.15
N GLN A 186 -33.51 -22.60 -14.47
CA GLN A 186 -32.24 -22.29 -15.13
C GLN A 186 -31.64 -20.98 -14.59
N GLN A 187 -32.43 -19.91 -14.52
CA GLN A 187 -31.97 -18.62 -14.01
C GLN A 187 -31.54 -18.69 -12.54
N MET A 188 -32.29 -19.39 -11.70
CA MET A 188 -31.94 -19.62 -10.28
C MET A 188 -30.64 -20.41 -10.15
N THR A 189 -30.40 -21.38 -11.03
CA THR A 189 -29.18 -22.21 -11.02
C THR A 189 -27.95 -21.37 -11.40
N THR A 190 -28.05 -20.52 -12.43
CA THR A 190 -26.99 -19.57 -12.80
C THR A 190 -26.70 -18.58 -11.67
N THR A 191 -27.74 -18.04 -11.04
CA THR A 191 -27.60 -17.12 -9.90
C THR A 191 -26.94 -17.80 -8.70
N LEU A 192 -27.34 -19.04 -8.40
CA LEU A 192 -26.75 -19.84 -7.33
C LEU A 192 -25.25 -20.07 -7.56
N ALA A 193 -24.86 -20.44 -8.80
CA ALA A 193 -23.46 -20.65 -9.15
C ALA A 193 -22.62 -19.37 -8.98
N SER A 194 -23.14 -18.22 -9.43
CA SER A 194 -22.47 -16.93 -9.26
C SER A 194 -22.31 -16.55 -7.78
N ASN A 195 -23.36 -16.72 -6.96
CA ASN A 195 -23.29 -16.44 -5.53
C ASN A 195 -22.31 -17.37 -4.80
N GLN A 196 -22.23 -18.64 -5.20
CA GLN A 196 -21.26 -19.59 -4.65
C GLN A 196 -19.82 -19.18 -4.97
N GLN A 197 -19.55 -18.73 -6.21
CA GLN A 197 -18.24 -18.19 -6.61
C GLN A 197 -17.89 -16.93 -5.80
N GLN A 198 -18.84 -16.01 -5.65
CA GLN A 198 -18.65 -14.82 -4.81
C GLN A 198 -18.30 -15.20 -3.36
N LEU A 199 -19.02 -16.14 -2.76
CA LEU A 199 -18.74 -16.60 -1.40
C LEU A 199 -17.36 -17.22 -1.27
N ALA A 200 -16.93 -18.01 -2.26
CA ALA A 200 -15.59 -18.58 -2.29
C ALA A 200 -14.51 -17.48 -2.30
N ALA A 201 -14.66 -16.47 -3.18
CA ALA A 201 -13.74 -15.34 -3.26
C ALA A 201 -13.70 -14.52 -1.96
N LEU A 202 -14.85 -14.23 -1.35
CA LEU A 202 -14.92 -13.50 -0.07
C LEU A 202 -14.24 -14.27 1.07
N ARG A 203 -14.40 -15.60 1.12
CA ARG A 203 -13.74 -16.45 2.13
C ARG A 203 -12.24 -16.52 1.93
N GLU A 204 -11.81 -16.61 0.67
CA GLU A 204 -10.39 -16.57 0.34
C GLU A 204 -9.74 -15.25 0.75
N LEU A 205 -10.38 -14.12 0.44
CA LEU A 205 -9.94 -12.80 0.88
C LEU A 205 -9.85 -12.73 2.41
N SER A 206 -10.88 -13.20 3.12
CA SER A 206 -10.89 -13.23 4.59
C SER A 206 -9.72 -14.04 5.15
N GLY A 207 -9.48 -15.25 4.61
CA GLY A 207 -8.38 -16.09 5.06
C GLY A 207 -6.99 -15.50 4.75
N ARG A 208 -6.86 -14.74 3.65
CA ARG A 208 -5.62 -14.00 3.34
C ARG A 208 -5.40 -12.84 4.32
N MET A 209 -6.45 -12.11 4.69
CA MET A 209 -6.37 -10.99 5.64
C MET A 209 -6.08 -11.46 7.07
N GLU A 210 -6.58 -12.63 7.46
CA GLU A 210 -6.22 -13.27 8.73
C GLU A 210 -4.74 -13.67 8.75
N ARG A 211 -4.25 -14.28 7.68
CA ARG A 211 -2.82 -14.59 7.52
C ARG A 211 -1.94 -13.34 7.52
N ALA A 212 -2.40 -12.25 6.91
CA ALA A 212 -1.70 -10.97 6.93
C ALA A 212 -1.55 -10.40 8.35
N ASP A 213 -2.60 -10.50 9.19
CA ASP A 213 -2.52 -10.06 10.59
C ASP A 213 -1.54 -10.91 11.42
N LEU A 214 -1.52 -12.23 11.17
CA LEU A 214 -0.54 -13.13 11.78
C LEU A 214 0.88 -12.83 11.31
N GLN A 215 1.07 -12.49 10.03
CA GLN A 215 2.39 -12.10 9.52
C GLN A 215 2.86 -10.81 10.19
N LEU A 216 1.96 -9.84 10.42
CA LEU A 216 2.29 -8.62 11.14
C LEU A 216 2.75 -8.91 12.58
N ASP A 217 2.12 -9.88 13.27
CA ASP A 217 2.57 -10.35 14.59
C ASP A 217 3.95 -11.00 14.52
N HIS A 218 4.18 -11.84 13.51
CA HIS A 218 5.47 -12.49 13.29
C HIS A 218 6.58 -11.46 13.06
N SER A 219 6.36 -10.48 12.17
CA SER A 219 7.34 -9.43 11.89
C SER A 219 7.65 -8.59 13.12
N LEU A 220 6.64 -8.29 13.96
CA LEU A 220 6.89 -7.59 15.23
C LEU A 220 7.79 -8.40 16.18
N ALA A 221 7.55 -9.71 16.32
CA ALA A 221 8.40 -10.58 17.14
C ALA A 221 9.83 -10.70 16.57
N ALA A 222 9.96 -10.74 15.25
CA ALA A 222 11.26 -10.74 14.59
C ALA A 222 12.03 -9.42 14.82
N LEU A 223 11.36 -8.26 14.84
CA LEU A 223 11.97 -6.98 15.25
C LEU A 223 12.54 -7.04 16.68
N GLY A 224 11.79 -7.61 17.62
CA GLY A 224 12.26 -7.82 18.99
C GLY A 224 13.48 -8.75 19.08
N THR A 225 13.52 -9.76 18.21
CA THR A 225 14.67 -10.68 18.08
C THR A 225 15.90 -9.94 17.53
N VAL A 226 15.74 -9.16 16.46
CA VAL A 226 16.80 -8.34 15.85
C VAL A 226 17.37 -7.34 16.87
N TYR A 227 16.50 -6.66 17.61
CA TYR A 227 16.93 -5.76 18.68
C TYR A 227 17.77 -6.49 19.73
N SER A 228 17.32 -7.66 20.18
CA SER A 228 18.04 -8.47 21.17
C SER A 228 19.40 -8.94 20.65
N GLN A 229 19.47 -9.35 19.38
CA GLN A 229 20.72 -9.74 18.74
C GLN A 229 21.69 -8.56 18.60
N MET A 230 21.18 -7.37 18.29
CA MET A 230 22.01 -6.16 18.15
C MET A 230 22.64 -5.74 19.48
N LEU A 231 21.94 -5.90 20.61
CA LEU A 231 22.52 -5.65 21.94
C LEU A 231 23.73 -6.53 22.26
N LEU A 232 23.86 -7.70 21.61
CA LEU A 232 24.95 -8.66 21.83
C LEU A 232 26.16 -8.40 20.90
N ILE A 233 26.07 -7.44 19.98
CA ILE A 233 27.15 -7.05 19.07
C ILE A 233 27.98 -5.95 19.74
N GLY A 234 29.28 -6.16 19.95
CA GLY A 234 30.17 -5.11 20.49
C GLY A 234 31.24 -5.55 21.48
N SER A 235 31.63 -6.83 21.51
CA SER A 235 32.66 -7.29 22.46
C SER A 235 34.00 -7.65 21.82
N LYS A 236 34.09 -8.00 20.52
CA LYS A 236 35.35 -8.42 19.84
C LYS A 236 35.31 -8.26 18.31
N ASP A 237 36.47 -8.31 17.65
CA ASP A 237 36.62 -8.23 16.17
C ASP A 237 35.89 -9.33 15.36
N VAL A 238 35.37 -10.38 16.02
CA VAL A 238 34.52 -11.45 15.44
C VAL A 238 33.08 -11.00 15.17
N ASP A 239 32.74 -9.76 15.53
CA ASP A 239 31.37 -9.22 15.45
C ASP A 239 30.95 -8.77 14.04
N SER A 240 31.87 -8.71 13.06
CA SER A 240 31.57 -8.36 11.65
C SER A 240 30.64 -9.36 10.96
N ASP A 241 30.90 -10.65 11.17
CA ASP A 241 30.17 -11.75 10.53
C ASP A 241 28.79 -11.95 11.16
N ARG A 242 28.65 -11.58 12.43
CA ARG A 242 27.35 -11.54 13.12
C ARG A 242 26.51 -10.37 12.61
N ALA A 243 27.11 -9.19 12.45
CA ALA A 243 26.42 -8.05 11.86
C ALA A 243 26.01 -8.29 10.39
N GLU A 244 26.82 -9.04 9.63
CA GLU A 244 26.50 -9.42 8.25
C GLU A 244 25.27 -10.32 8.18
N ARG A 245 25.28 -11.43 8.94
CA ARG A 245 24.13 -12.35 9.02
C ARG A 245 22.87 -11.65 9.49
N LEU A 246 22.97 -10.78 10.50
CA LEU A 246 21.83 -9.99 10.96
C LEU A 246 21.25 -9.12 9.83
N GLY A 247 22.11 -8.50 9.01
CA GLY A 247 21.69 -7.72 7.86
C GLY A 247 21.13 -8.56 6.70
N ASP A 248 21.56 -9.81 6.54
CA ASP A 248 20.95 -10.76 5.60
C ASP A 248 19.54 -11.16 6.09
N ASP A 249 19.40 -11.50 7.37
CA ASP A 249 18.13 -11.91 7.98
C ASP A 249 17.09 -10.78 7.88
N ILE A 250 17.47 -9.54 8.20
CA ILE A 250 16.58 -8.37 8.09
C ILE A 250 16.17 -8.15 6.64
N ARG A 251 17.09 -8.26 5.67
CA ARG A 251 16.73 -8.13 4.25
C ARG A 251 15.73 -9.19 3.81
N GLY A 252 15.93 -10.44 4.23
CA GLY A 252 15.00 -11.52 3.94
C GLY A 252 13.58 -11.20 4.44
N GLU A 253 13.46 -10.71 5.67
CA GLU A 253 12.17 -10.37 6.27
C GLU A 253 11.52 -9.13 5.63
N VAL A 254 12.31 -8.11 5.27
CA VAL A 254 11.83 -6.95 4.52
C VAL A 254 11.25 -7.37 3.16
N MET A 255 11.96 -8.22 2.42
CA MET A 255 11.52 -8.71 1.11
C MET A 255 10.26 -9.56 1.23
N ALA A 256 10.20 -10.48 2.19
CA ALA A 256 9.03 -11.31 2.42
C ALA A 256 7.78 -10.46 2.75
N LEU A 257 7.95 -9.39 3.54
CA LEU A 257 6.86 -8.49 3.86
C LEU A 257 6.44 -7.62 2.67
N GLN A 258 7.39 -7.17 1.86
CA GLN A 258 7.12 -6.43 0.63
C GLN A 258 6.32 -7.30 -0.36
N ASP A 259 6.76 -8.52 -0.61
CA ASP A 259 6.08 -9.47 -1.49
C ASP A 259 4.64 -9.74 -1.03
N LEU A 260 4.43 -9.87 0.30
CA LEU A 260 3.10 -10.02 0.87
C LEU A 260 2.23 -8.78 0.59
N VAL A 261 2.75 -7.58 0.84
CA VAL A 261 2.01 -6.33 0.58
C VAL A 261 1.65 -6.19 -0.90
N ASP A 262 2.59 -6.47 -1.79
CA ASP A 262 2.38 -6.41 -3.25
C ASP A 262 1.32 -7.42 -3.70
N SER A 263 1.38 -8.65 -3.19
CA SER A 263 0.36 -9.68 -3.47
C SER A 263 -1.04 -9.30 -2.99
N LEU A 264 -1.14 -8.52 -1.90
CA LEU A 264 -2.42 -8.04 -1.39
C LEU A 264 -2.94 -6.85 -2.20
N ASN A 265 -2.06 -5.98 -2.69
CA ASN A 265 -2.42 -4.83 -3.52
C ASN A 265 -2.99 -5.27 -4.88
N GLU A 266 -2.35 -6.26 -5.52
CA GLU A 266 -2.81 -6.83 -6.80
C GLU A 266 -4.28 -7.27 -6.75
N ILE A 267 -4.76 -7.76 -5.59
CA ILE A 267 -6.13 -8.24 -5.41
C ILE A 267 -7.15 -7.11 -5.22
N TYR A 268 -6.77 -5.96 -4.66
CA TYR A 268 -7.70 -4.80 -4.69
C TYR A 268 -7.73 -4.18 -6.06
N ASP A 269 -6.55 -3.94 -6.64
CA ASP A 269 -6.42 -3.19 -7.88
C ASP A 269 -6.99 -3.99 -9.06
N GLY A 270 -6.92 -5.33 -8.96
CA GLY A 270 -7.59 -6.27 -9.86
C GLY A 270 -9.12 -6.19 -9.84
N GLY A 271 -9.71 -5.38 -8.95
CA GLY A 271 -11.13 -5.09 -8.89
C GLY A 271 -11.96 -6.32 -8.52
N LEU A 272 -12.54 -6.31 -7.32
CA LEU A 272 -13.69 -7.16 -7.07
C LEU A 272 -14.70 -6.90 -8.21
N PRO A 273 -15.11 -7.92 -8.99
CA PRO A 273 -15.96 -7.72 -10.15
C PRO A 273 -17.19 -6.93 -9.71
N SER A 274 -17.41 -5.79 -10.38
CA SER A 274 -18.44 -4.80 -10.06
C SER A 274 -19.78 -5.47 -9.74
N PHE A 275 -20.10 -5.54 -8.44
CA PHE A 275 -21.24 -6.26 -7.87
C PHE A 275 -22.60 -5.57 -8.11
N GLU A 276 -22.66 -4.60 -9.03
CA GLU A 276 -23.86 -3.81 -9.30
C GLU A 276 -24.80 -4.45 -10.32
N ALA A 277 -24.34 -5.45 -11.07
CA ALA A 277 -25.13 -6.10 -12.14
C ALA A 277 -26.08 -7.21 -11.66
N ALA A 278 -25.98 -7.68 -10.42
CA ALA A 278 -26.76 -8.82 -9.90
C ALA A 278 -27.88 -8.42 -8.94
N ARG A 279 -28.45 -7.22 -9.06
CA ARG A 279 -29.79 -6.99 -8.50
C ARG A 279 -30.77 -7.87 -9.27
N PRO A 280 -31.56 -8.73 -8.59
CA PRO A 280 -32.60 -9.46 -9.28
C PRO A 280 -33.61 -8.44 -9.82
N ALA A 281 -33.86 -8.48 -11.12
CA ALA A 281 -34.98 -7.80 -11.79
C ALA A 281 -36.37 -8.16 -11.19
N ALA A 282 -36.42 -9.05 -10.18
CA ALA A 282 -37.60 -9.37 -9.40
C ALA A 282 -38.22 -8.15 -8.69
N ALA A 283 -37.42 -7.15 -8.27
CA ALA A 283 -37.97 -5.94 -7.64
C ALA A 283 -38.69 -5.00 -8.64
N ALA A 284 -38.38 -5.10 -9.94
CA ALA A 284 -39.08 -4.35 -10.98
C ALA A 284 -40.36 -5.05 -11.45
N GLY A 285 -40.42 -6.38 -11.33
CA GLY A 285 -41.60 -7.18 -11.67
C GLY A 285 -42.78 -6.93 -10.72
N ASP A 286 -42.52 -6.84 -9.40
CA ASP A 286 -43.57 -6.64 -8.40
C ASP A 286 -44.18 -5.23 -8.41
N ALA A 287 -43.42 -4.20 -8.80
CA ALA A 287 -43.94 -2.84 -8.91
C ALA A 287 -44.91 -2.69 -10.10
N ALA A 288 -44.61 -3.35 -11.23
CA ALA A 288 -45.45 -3.28 -12.43
C ALA A 288 -46.76 -4.07 -12.29
N THR A 289 -46.76 -5.18 -11.53
CA THR A 289 -47.98 -5.95 -11.22
C THR A 289 -48.88 -5.22 -10.23
N ASP A 290 -48.32 -4.51 -9.25
CA ASP A 290 -49.09 -3.75 -8.27
C ASP A 290 -49.78 -2.52 -8.91
N GLU A 291 -49.10 -1.84 -9.83
CA GLU A 291 -49.66 -0.69 -10.56
C GLU A 291 -50.77 -1.12 -11.55
N ALA A 292 -50.57 -2.25 -12.25
CA ALA A 292 -51.58 -2.82 -13.14
C ALA A 292 -52.84 -3.31 -12.38
N GLN A 293 -52.68 -3.85 -11.17
CA GLN A 293 -53.80 -4.25 -10.33
C GLN A 293 -54.55 -3.04 -9.73
N ARG A 294 -53.85 -1.98 -9.35
CA ARG A 294 -54.47 -0.72 -8.90
C ARG A 294 -55.25 -0.04 -10.03
N ALA A 295 -54.72 0.00 -11.25
CA ALA A 295 -55.41 0.54 -12.41
C ALA A 295 -56.69 -0.24 -12.76
N ARG A 296 -56.66 -1.58 -12.66
CA ARG A 296 -57.84 -2.43 -12.89
C ARG A 296 -58.92 -2.26 -11.81
N ARG A 297 -58.53 -2.12 -10.54
CA ARG A 297 -59.47 -1.85 -9.43
C ARG A 297 -60.13 -0.48 -9.53
N ALA A 298 -59.41 0.52 -10.05
CA ALA A 298 -59.96 1.86 -10.29
C ALA A 298 -60.97 1.89 -11.45
N GLN A 299 -60.82 1.01 -12.46
CA GLN A 299 -61.77 0.90 -13.57
C GLN A 299 -63.04 0.10 -13.19
N SER A 300 -62.93 -0.91 -12.33
CA SER A 300 -64.09 -1.70 -11.87
C SER A 300 -65.01 -0.93 -10.91
N ALA A 301 -64.53 0.15 -10.29
CA ALA A 301 -65.32 1.00 -9.39
C ALA A 301 -66.06 2.15 -10.11
N ARG A 302 -65.91 2.26 -11.44
CA ARG A 302 -66.53 3.30 -12.28
C ARG A 302 -67.61 2.77 -13.24
N ARG A 303 -68.05 1.53 -13.07
CA ARG A 303 -69.23 0.95 -13.73
C ARG A 303 -70.26 0.60 -12.67
#